data_AF-X1GDU9-F1
#
_entry.id   AF-X1GDU9-F1
#
_cell.length_a   1.000
_cell.length_b   1.000
_cell.length_c   1.000
_cell.angle_alpha   90.00
_cell.angle_beta   90.00
_cell.angle_gamma   90.00
#
_symmetry.space_group_name_H-M   'P 1'
#
loop_
_entity.id
_entity.type
_entity.pdbx_description
1 polymer ?
#
loop_
_entity_poly.entity_id
_entity_poly.type
_entity_poly.pdbx_seq_one_letter_code
_entity_poly.pdbx_strand_id
1 'polypeptide(L)' 'SFGLPDRTLLNSAFLAIIIAAGVTCPIVNVAKIRPIVLAADLVLGHDRRARRYTEAYRQRQAAESI' A
#
# COMPACT_ATOMS: atom_id res chain seq x y z
N SER A 1 6.43 -7.75 12.61
CA SER A 1 7.86 -7.33 12.67
C SER A 1 8.28 -6.86 14.07
N PHE A 2 7.80 -7.47 15.16
CA PHE A 2 8.23 -7.07 16.51
C PHE A 2 9.72 -7.40 16.71
N GLY A 3 10.48 -6.50 17.36
CA GLY A 3 11.92 -6.69 17.62
C GLY A 3 12.85 -6.55 16.43
N LEU A 4 12.35 -6.24 15.23
CA LEU A 4 13.16 -6.13 14.01
C LEU A 4 13.36 -4.67 13.58
N PRO A 5 14.53 -4.34 12.97
CA PRO A 5 14.70 -3.09 12.25
C PRO A 5 13.78 -3.04 11.01
N ASP A 6 13.65 -1.86 10.41
CA ASP A 6 12.92 -1.65 9.14
C ASP A 6 11.48 -2.19 9.13
N ARG A 7 10.77 -2.02 10.24
CA ARG A 7 9.39 -2.51 10.44
C ARG A 7 8.44 -2.08 9.32
N THR A 8 8.60 -0.87 8.78
CA THR A 8 7.76 -0.37 7.68
C THR A 8 7.99 -1.17 6.40
N LEU A 9 9.25 -1.45 6.06
CA LEU A 9 9.61 -2.24 4.88
C LEU A 9 9.07 -3.67 5.00
N LEU A 10 9.35 -4.32 6.14
CA LEU A 10 8.87 -5.68 6.42
C LEU A 10 7.35 -5.77 6.39
N ASN A 11 6.65 -4.82 7.00
CA ASN A 11 5.19 -4.80 7.00
C ASN A 11 4.62 -4.54 5.61
N SER A 12 5.24 -3.68 4.80
CA SER A 12 4.83 -3.45 3.42
C SER A 12 4.99 -4.69 2.55
N ALA A 13 6.13 -5.37 2.63
CA ALA A 13 6.37 -6.61 1.90
C ALA A 13 5.38 -7.71 2.31
N PHE A 14 5.19 -7.91 3.62
CA PHE A 14 4.20 -8.85 4.14
C PHE A 14 2.79 -8.52 3.63
N LEU A 15 2.40 -7.24 3.68
CA LEU A 15 1.06 -6.80 3.26
C LEU A 15 0.80 -7.08 1.77
N ALA A 16 1.77 -6.82 0.90
CA ALA A 16 1.65 -7.14 -0.53
C ALA A 16 1.43 -8.65 -0.79
N ILE A 17 2.15 -9.50 -0.05
CA ILE A 17 2.05 -10.97 -0.16
C ILE A 17 0.67 -11.44 0.28
N ILE A 18 0.15 -10.98 1.42
CA ILE A 18 -1.15 -11.44 1.92
C ILE A 18 -2.31 -10.93 1.07
N ILE A 19 -2.19 -9.76 0.43
CA ILE A 19 -3.17 -9.27 -0.56
C ILE A 19 -3.19 -10.19 -1.77
N ALA A 20 -2.02 -10.55 -2.31
CA ALA A 20 -1.93 -11.54 -3.38
C ALA A 20 -2.48 -12.92 -2.99
N ALA A 21 -2.40 -13.28 -1.70
CA ALA A 21 -2.98 -14.51 -1.15
C ALA A 21 -4.49 -14.43 -0.86
N GLY A 22 -5.14 -13.28 -1.11
CA GLY A 22 -6.59 -13.12 -0.99
C GLY A 22 -7.08 -12.53 0.34
N VAL A 23 -6.22 -11.88 1.14
CA VAL A 23 -6.70 -11.14 2.32
C VAL A 23 -7.61 -9.98 1.90
N THR A 24 -8.70 -9.77 2.63
CA THR A 24 -9.69 -8.73 2.31
C THR A 24 -9.66 -7.55 3.29
N CYS A 25 -9.51 -7.81 4.60
CA CYS A 25 -9.65 -6.81 5.66
C CYS A 25 -8.51 -6.85 6.69
N PRO A 26 -7.26 -6.53 6.32
CA PRO A 26 -6.15 -6.49 7.27
C PRO A 26 -6.23 -5.24 8.18
N ILE A 27 -5.92 -5.40 9.47
CA ILE A 27 -5.81 -4.27 10.42
C ILE A 27 -4.42 -3.63 10.27
N VAL A 28 -4.39 -2.37 9.83
CA VAL A 28 -3.16 -1.69 9.40
C VAL A 28 -3.18 -0.20 9.72
N ASN A 29 -2.00 0.42 9.86
CA ASN A 29 -1.88 1.87 9.93
C ASN A 29 -1.98 2.49 8.52
N VAL A 30 -3.17 2.94 8.14
CA VAL A 30 -3.48 3.47 6.80
C VAL A 30 -2.49 4.54 6.33
N ALA A 31 -2.06 5.45 7.20
CA ALA A 31 -1.16 6.54 6.83
C ALA A 31 0.20 6.04 6.29
N LYS A 32 0.67 4.88 6.76
CA LYS A 32 1.97 4.31 6.38
C LYS A 32 1.89 3.36 5.20
N ILE A 33 0.78 2.63 5.06
CA ILE A 33 0.69 1.46 4.18
C ILE A 33 -0.37 1.60 3.08
N ARG A 34 -1.12 2.70 3.01
CA ARG A 34 -1.99 2.99 1.86
C ARG A 34 -1.28 2.91 0.49
N PRO A 35 -0.04 3.42 0.31
CA PRO A 35 0.65 3.32 -0.98
C PRO A 35 0.90 1.88 -1.42
N ILE A 36 1.25 0.98 -0.49
CA ILE A 36 1.55 -0.41 -0.84
C ILE A 36 0.29 -1.20 -1.17
N VAL A 37 -0.83 -0.93 -0.50
CA VAL A 37 -2.13 -1.57 -0.82
C VAL A 37 -2.55 -1.19 -2.24
N LEU A 38 -2.48 0.10 -2.59
CA LEU A 38 -2.83 0.56 -3.94
C LEU A 38 -1.88 0.03 -5.01
N ALA A 39 -0.59 -0.11 -4.69
CA ALA A 39 0.38 -0.72 -5.60
C ALA A 39 0.10 -2.22 -5.80
N ALA A 40 -0.21 -2.95 -4.73
CA ALA A 40 -0.58 -4.36 -4.79
C ALA A 40 -1.86 -4.57 -5.61
N ASP A 41 -2.91 -3.78 -5.35
CA ASP A 41 -4.16 -3.78 -6.13
C ASP A 41 -3.87 -3.52 -7.62
N LEU A 42 -2.99 -2.57 -7.95
CA LEU A 42 -2.60 -2.28 -9.33
C LEU A 42 -1.91 -3.47 -9.99
N VAL A 43 -0.89 -4.04 -9.34
CA VAL A 43 -0.10 -5.15 -9.90
C VAL A 43 -0.96 -6.41 -10.07
N LEU A 44 -1.93 -6.64 -9.18
CA LEU A 44 -2.89 -7.75 -9.27
C LEU A 44 -4.04 -7.50 -10.25
N GLY A 45 -4.08 -6.34 -10.92
CA GLY A 45 -5.11 -6.00 -11.90
C GLY A 45 -6.45 -5.57 -11.30
N HIS A 46 -6.50 -5.30 -9.99
CA HIS A 46 -7.69 -4.79 -9.29
C HIS A 46 -7.89 -3.28 -9.44
N ASP A 47 -6.91 -2.54 -9.96
CA ASP A 47 -7.04 -1.11 -10.29
C ASP A 47 -7.12 -0.86 -11.81
N ARG A 48 -8.35 -0.74 -12.31
CA ARG A 48 -8.60 -0.53 -13.74
C ARG A 48 -7.98 0.79 -14.20
N ARG A 49 -7.05 0.70 -15.17
CA ARG A 49 -6.30 1.83 -15.74
C ARG A 49 -5.43 2.59 -14.72
N ALA A 50 -5.02 1.94 -13.63
CA ALA A 50 -4.20 2.53 -12.57
C ALA A 50 -4.78 3.81 -11.94
N ARG A 51 -6.10 3.98 -12.01
CA ARG A 51 -6.76 5.23 -11.63
C ARG A 51 -6.57 5.53 -10.15
N ARG A 52 -6.84 4.55 -9.28
CA ARG A 52 -6.75 4.73 -7.82
C ARG A 52 -5.31 5.02 -7.41
N TYR A 53 -4.35 4.31 -8.00
CA TYR A 53 -2.92 4.50 -7.74
C TYR A 53 -2.46 5.91 -8.14
N THR A 54 -2.76 6.35 -9.37
CA THR A 54 -2.34 7.67 -9.86
C THR A 54 -3.00 8.82 -9.10
N GLU A 55 -4.29 8.72 -8.78
CA GLU A 55 -4.99 9.71 -7.96
C GLU A 55 -4.35 9.84 -6.58
N ALA A 56 -4.07 8.70 -5.91
CA ALA A 56 -3.42 8.70 -4.62
C ALA A 56 -1.98 9.24 -4.66
N TYR A 57 -1.25 8.99 -5.75
CA TYR A 57 0.08 9.55 -5.94
C TYR A 57 0.04 11.08 -6.04
N ARG A 58 -0.88 11.64 -6.84
CA ARG A 58 -1.07 13.10 -6.96
C ARG A 58 -1.44 13.74 -5.63
N GLN A 59 -2.31 13.09 -4.84
CA GLN A 59 -2.67 13.57 -3.50
C GLN A 59 -1.47 13.66 -2.55
N ARG A 60 -0.57 12.65 -2.57
CA ARG A 60 0.66 12.67 -1.76
C ARG A 60 1.60 13.79 -2.19
N GLN A 61 1.80 13.95 -3.50
CA GLN A 61 2.64 15.01 -4.04
C GLN A 61 2.14 16.40 -3.65
N ALA A 62 0.83 16.64 -3.74
CA ALA A 62 0.24 17.90 -3.30
C ALA A 62 0.43 18.16 -1.80
N ALA A 63 0.34 17.12 -0.96
CA ALA A 63 0.55 17.24 0.48
C ALA A 63 2.02 17.45 0.87
N GLU A 64 2.97 17.01 0.05
CA GLU A 64 4.42 17.25 0.24
C GLU A 64 4.85 18.65 -0.22
N SER A 65 4.08 19.29 -1.11
CA SER A 65 4.37 20.63 -1.64
C SER A 65 3.83 21.80 -0.79
N ILE A 66 3.23 21.51 0.37
CA ILE A 66 2.68 22.49 1.34
C ILE A 66 3.52 22.43 2.62
#